data_AF-A0A961ALG2-F1
#
_entry.id   AF-A0A961ALG2-F1
#
_cell.length_a   1.000
_cell.length_b   1.000
_cell.length_c   1.000
_cell.angle_alpha   90.00
_cell.angle_beta   90.00
_cell.angle_gamma   90.00
#
_symmetry.space_group_name_H-M   'P 1'
#
loop_
_entity.id
_entity.type
_entity.pdbx_description
1 polymer ?
#
loop_
_entity_poly.entity_id
_entity_poly.type
_entity_poly.pdbx_seq_one_letter_code
_entity_poly.pdbx_strand_id
1 'polypeptide(L)'
;MAKKSRDDSEPNFDSLMDAVTNVVGVLMIVFVMMALNLADSVRKILSELPPVTEEEHQQIKEELAQIPPPPKTPEQVEEEMAKAEEEKKKVAEQLRSVDVSDVNMATMMDLDEFRKKLETARSERDTEKVEVDKLLAEVERLKALLDETPEYKPEDATVVRLPNPRPYPKEPNETRFMVAKEGVLILDQQEFLAPLMDGLSKVTTQLEYGKQPDPTPFVPMLTKVLGSADNARKAWPDIGPLAGTFQMDDVAKAWKALTAAGFPADTRTLATLGDLTAYLGHSLTRISEAMAALTKGDGTKWASMDPSKDPTKPTIKVSTTPRGYSLTFRNKEEIVENKPRDLMKYFEDLAGIEGVKGRSKSRVIYDAFKIKDLLARAASNQAFTKAFTFEPVVQPGNTLVKLQLTPTAGGGENMAQMELPESNYQRTLRKIAADPNGVALFQVMPDAFATYLEARLIADDNRVAATWETLSKLDITMNINGYTTQRFAEEAAARPRGDTPIIRGPAKTLD
;
A
#
# COMPACT_ATOMS: atom_id res chain seq x y z
N MET A 1 -29.88 35.53 65.51
CA MET A 1 -29.41 36.10 64.23
C MET A 1 -27.89 36.00 64.26
N ALA A 2 -27.15 35.53 63.25
CA ALA A 2 -27.41 35.46 61.83
C ALA A 2 -26.73 34.22 61.18
N LYS A 3 -27.34 33.80 60.08
CA LYS A 3 -26.98 32.72 59.16
C LYS A 3 -25.87 33.24 58.23
N LYS A 4 -24.79 32.50 57.98
CA LYS A 4 -23.87 32.81 56.87
C LYS A 4 -23.90 31.71 55.82
N SER A 5 -24.18 32.15 54.61
CA SER A 5 -24.57 31.44 53.40
C SER A 5 -23.38 30.82 52.67
N ARG A 6 -23.67 29.72 51.96
CA ARG A 6 -22.98 29.29 50.74
C ARG A 6 -22.95 30.45 49.74
N ASP A 7 -21.82 30.64 49.08
CA ASP A 7 -21.75 31.42 47.84
C ASP A 7 -21.16 30.52 46.76
N ASP A 8 -21.97 30.25 45.75
CA ASP A 8 -21.62 29.55 44.52
C ASP A 8 -20.70 30.46 43.70
N SER A 9 -19.47 30.02 43.46
CA SER A 9 -18.58 30.69 42.51
C SER A 9 -18.94 30.20 41.11
N GLU A 10 -19.59 31.06 40.34
CA GLU A 10 -19.75 30.90 38.89
C GLU A 10 -18.39 30.56 38.23
N PRO A 11 -18.35 29.70 37.21
CA PRO A 11 -17.12 29.42 36.50
C PRO A 11 -16.69 30.68 35.73
N ASN A 12 -15.54 31.24 36.12
CA ASN A 12 -14.90 32.41 35.52
C ASN A 12 -14.73 32.24 33.99
N PHE A 13 -15.64 32.84 33.22
CA PHE A 13 -15.51 33.05 31.78
C PHE A 13 -14.23 33.80 31.41
N ASP A 14 -13.66 34.57 32.34
CA ASP A 14 -12.40 35.29 32.19
C ASP A 14 -11.19 34.34 32.08
N SER A 15 -11.14 33.27 32.89
CA SER A 15 -10.10 32.22 32.78
C SER A 15 -10.23 31.40 31.49
N LEU A 16 -11.44 31.35 30.91
CA LEU A 16 -11.70 30.70 29.64
C LEU A 16 -11.32 31.62 28.47
N MET A 17 -11.55 32.93 28.59
CA MET A 17 -11.09 33.94 27.62
C MET A 17 -9.56 34.06 27.62
N ASP A 18 -8.91 33.91 28.77
CA ASP A 18 -7.44 33.92 28.88
C ASP A 18 -6.81 32.66 28.27
N ALA A 19 -7.44 31.49 28.47
CA ALA A 19 -7.05 30.24 27.81
C ALA A 19 -7.29 30.26 26.29
N VAL A 20 -8.41 30.83 25.84
CA VAL A 20 -8.70 30.99 24.39
C VAL A 20 -7.75 32.00 23.76
N THR A 21 -7.39 33.09 24.44
CA THR A 21 -6.46 34.09 23.90
C THR A 21 -5.02 33.54 23.85
N ASN A 22 -4.61 32.71 24.82
CA ASN A 22 -3.30 32.06 24.81
C ASN A 22 -3.21 30.96 23.71
N VAL A 23 -4.27 30.18 23.51
CA VAL A 23 -4.35 29.18 22.43
C VAL A 23 -4.41 29.84 21.06
N VAL A 24 -5.17 30.94 20.92
CA VAL A 24 -5.22 31.73 19.68
C VAL A 24 -3.89 32.44 19.42
N GLY A 25 -3.20 32.92 20.47
CA GLY A 25 -1.87 33.51 20.37
C GLY A 25 -0.81 32.52 19.91
N VAL A 26 -0.81 31.30 20.47
CA VAL A 26 0.07 30.21 20.02
C VAL A 26 -0.28 29.80 18.58
N LEU A 27 -1.56 29.72 18.21
CA LEU A 27 -1.99 29.46 16.84
C LEU A 27 -1.54 30.56 15.86
N MET A 28 -1.64 31.84 16.24
CA MET A 28 -1.14 32.96 15.45
C MET A 28 0.37 32.87 15.25
N ILE A 29 1.14 32.56 16.29
CA ILE A 29 2.60 32.41 16.20
C ILE A 29 2.97 31.21 15.32
N VAL A 30 2.25 30.09 15.43
CA VAL A 30 2.45 28.92 14.56
C VAL A 30 2.06 29.23 13.12
N PHE A 31 0.98 29.97 12.88
CA PHE A 31 0.56 30.40 11.54
C PHE A 31 1.57 31.37 10.92
N VAL A 32 2.10 32.31 11.71
CA VAL A 32 3.15 33.24 11.25
C VAL A 32 4.46 32.49 11.00
N MET A 33 4.87 31.53 11.85
CA MET A 33 6.03 30.68 11.58
C MET A 33 5.84 29.79 10.35
N MET A 34 4.64 29.26 10.15
CA MET A 34 4.32 28.44 8.99
C MET A 34 4.26 29.29 7.71
N ALA A 35 3.73 30.51 7.78
CA ALA A 35 3.75 31.47 6.68
C ALA A 35 5.18 31.97 6.38
N LEU A 36 6.03 32.15 7.39
CA LEU A 36 7.45 32.49 7.21
C LEU A 36 8.24 31.32 6.64
N ASN A 37 8.01 30.09 7.10
CA ASN A 37 8.61 28.88 6.50
C ASN A 37 8.11 28.62 5.08
N LEU A 38 6.85 28.94 4.77
CA LEU A 38 6.31 28.86 3.42
C LEU A 38 6.92 29.94 2.52
N ALA A 39 7.05 31.17 3.04
CA ALA A 39 7.68 32.27 2.32
C ALA A 39 9.17 32.01 2.06
N ASP A 40 9.90 31.42 3.01
CA ASP A 40 11.31 31.05 2.83
C ASP A 40 11.47 29.82 1.93
N SER A 41 10.55 28.85 1.98
CA SER A 41 10.54 27.71 1.06
C SER A 41 10.19 28.14 -0.38
N VAL A 42 9.24 29.05 -0.55
CA VAL A 42 8.90 29.65 -1.84
C VAL A 42 10.03 30.53 -2.35
N ARG A 43 10.68 31.33 -1.49
CA ARG A 43 11.89 32.08 -1.84
C ARG A 43 13.04 31.16 -2.24
N LYS A 44 13.21 30.02 -1.57
CA LYS A 44 14.24 29.02 -1.88
C LYS A 44 13.99 28.32 -3.22
N ILE A 45 12.73 27.95 -3.49
CA ILE A 45 12.31 27.41 -4.80
C ILE A 45 12.48 28.45 -5.91
N LEU A 46 12.16 29.73 -5.64
CA LEU A 46 12.31 30.82 -6.60
C LEU A 46 13.76 31.30 -6.77
N SER A 47 14.67 30.98 -5.85
CA SER A 47 16.11 31.31 -5.93
C SER A 47 16.98 30.15 -6.42
N GLU A 48 16.42 28.95 -6.54
CA GLU A 48 17.04 27.78 -7.18
C GLU A 48 16.69 27.68 -8.69
N LEU A 49 15.81 28.55 -9.20
CA LEU A 49 15.55 28.70 -10.63
C LEU A 49 16.49 29.77 -11.24
N PRO A 50 17.16 29.51 -12.37
CA PRO A 50 17.97 30.52 -13.04
C PRO A 50 17.09 31.72 -13.45
N PRO A 51 17.60 32.97 -13.40
CA PRO A 51 16.83 34.12 -13.82
C PRO A 51 16.57 34.03 -15.33
N VAL A 52 15.32 33.69 -15.68
CA VAL A 52 14.87 33.64 -17.07
C VAL A 52 14.86 35.06 -17.61
N THR A 53 15.69 35.31 -18.62
CA THR A 53 15.69 36.58 -19.36
C THR A 53 14.40 36.73 -20.17
N GLU A 54 13.91 37.95 -20.38
CA GLU A 54 12.63 38.20 -21.08
C GLU A 54 12.56 37.54 -22.49
N GLU A 55 13.73 37.30 -23.08
CA GLU A 55 13.91 36.60 -24.36
C GLU A 55 13.65 35.09 -24.27
N GLU A 56 14.07 34.41 -23.19
CA GLU A 56 13.83 32.98 -22.97
C GLU A 56 12.36 32.70 -22.63
N HIS A 57 11.69 33.64 -21.95
CA HIS A 57 10.27 33.53 -21.62
C HIS A 57 9.36 33.73 -22.84
N GLN A 58 9.84 34.39 -23.90
CA GLN A 58 9.16 34.47 -25.19
C GLN A 58 9.39 33.21 -26.02
N GLN A 59 10.62 32.67 -26.03
CA GLN A 59 10.94 31.41 -26.72
C GLN A 59 10.16 30.22 -26.16
N ILE A 60 10.03 30.11 -24.82
CA ILE A 60 9.25 29.03 -24.18
C ILE A 60 7.74 29.19 -24.46
N LYS A 61 7.23 30.42 -24.60
CA LYS A 61 5.83 30.67 -24.97
C LYS A 61 5.53 30.31 -26.43
N GLU A 62 6.47 30.58 -27.33
CA GLU A 62 6.37 30.19 -28.74
C GLU A 62 6.55 28.69 -28.93
N GLU A 63 7.40 28.03 -28.14
CA GLU A 63 7.53 26.56 -28.10
C GLU A 63 6.26 25.89 -27.55
N LEU A 64 5.66 26.42 -26.47
CA LEU A 64 4.40 25.90 -25.92
C LEU A 64 3.20 26.11 -26.86
N ALA A 65 3.23 27.11 -27.73
CA ALA A 65 2.18 27.36 -28.73
C ALA A 65 2.29 26.43 -29.96
N GLN A 66 3.45 25.78 -30.16
CA GLN A 66 3.70 24.83 -31.26
C GLN A 66 3.47 23.37 -30.85
N ILE A 67 3.28 23.07 -29.56
CA ILE A 67 2.91 21.73 -29.10
C ILE A 67 1.40 21.51 -29.38
N PRO A 68 1.01 20.54 -30.22
CA PRO A 68 -0.39 20.21 -30.41
C PRO A 68 -1.01 19.77 -29.06
N PRO A 69 -2.31 20.03 -28.81
CA PRO A 69 -2.95 19.57 -27.59
C PRO A 69 -2.78 18.06 -27.44
N PRO A 70 -2.64 17.54 -26.21
CA PRO A 70 -2.37 16.13 -25.98
C PRO A 70 -3.40 15.26 -26.72
N PRO A 71 -2.97 14.14 -27.33
CA PRO A 71 -3.88 13.27 -28.08
C PRO A 71 -5.02 12.83 -27.17
N LYS A 72 -6.26 13.06 -27.63
CA LYS A 72 -7.47 12.60 -26.92
C LYS A 72 -7.35 11.10 -26.65
N THR A 73 -7.60 10.67 -25.42
CA THR A 73 -7.61 9.24 -25.07
C THR A 73 -8.67 8.51 -25.90
N PRO A 74 -8.47 7.21 -26.23
CA PRO A 74 -9.38 6.44 -27.10
C PRO A 74 -10.85 6.50 -26.66
N GLU A 75 -11.10 6.52 -25.35
CA GLU A 75 -12.45 6.60 -24.77
C GLU A 75 -13.18 7.92 -25.09
N GLN A 76 -12.46 9.05 -25.19
CA GLN A 76 -13.08 10.35 -25.51
C GLN A 76 -13.44 10.47 -26.99
N VAL A 77 -12.68 9.80 -27.86
CA VAL A 77 -12.94 9.74 -29.31
C VAL A 77 -14.15 8.86 -29.60
N GLU A 78 -14.28 7.73 -28.90
CA GLU A 78 -15.46 6.86 -29.02
C GLU A 78 -16.75 7.56 -28.52
N GLU A 79 -16.66 8.34 -27.44
CA GLU A 79 -17.82 9.08 -26.90
C GLU A 79 -18.27 10.23 -27.82
N GLU A 80 -17.33 10.91 -28.49
CA GLU A 80 -17.64 11.94 -29.49
C GLU A 80 -18.21 11.34 -30.79
N MET A 81 -17.71 10.19 -31.25
CA MET A 81 -18.29 9.50 -32.41
C MET A 81 -19.72 9.02 -32.14
N ALA A 82 -19.99 8.51 -30.93
CA ALA A 82 -21.34 8.08 -30.56
C ALA A 82 -22.34 9.25 -30.55
N LYS A 83 -21.92 10.42 -30.05
CA LYS A 83 -22.75 11.64 -30.09
C LYS A 83 -22.99 12.13 -31.52
N ALA A 84 -21.97 12.08 -32.37
CA ALA A 84 -22.08 12.45 -33.78
C ALA A 84 -22.99 11.50 -34.58
N GLU A 85 -23.02 10.21 -34.26
CA GLU A 85 -23.95 9.25 -34.88
C GLU A 85 -25.40 9.47 -34.42
N GLU A 86 -25.64 9.78 -33.15
CA GLU A 86 -26.97 10.12 -32.66
C GLU A 86 -27.54 11.38 -33.32
N GLU A 87 -26.71 12.40 -33.50
CA GLU A 87 -27.12 13.63 -34.19
C GLU A 87 -27.44 13.38 -35.67
N LYS A 88 -26.61 12.59 -36.36
CA LYS A 88 -26.92 12.17 -37.75
C LYS A 88 -28.23 11.41 -37.85
N LYS A 89 -28.55 10.57 -36.86
CA LYS A 89 -29.81 9.81 -36.82
C LYS A 89 -31.02 10.71 -36.60
N LYS A 90 -30.92 11.70 -35.70
CA LYS A 90 -31.96 12.71 -35.47
C LYS A 90 -32.21 13.57 -36.70
N VAL A 91 -31.16 14.01 -37.38
CA VAL A 91 -31.28 14.79 -38.63
C VAL A 91 -31.90 13.94 -39.76
N ALA A 92 -31.55 12.66 -39.85
CA ALA A 92 -32.16 11.74 -40.82
C ALA A 92 -33.64 11.45 -40.53
N GLU A 93 -34.08 11.39 -39.27
CA GLU A 93 -35.49 11.28 -38.89
C GLU A 93 -36.27 12.57 -39.18
N GLN A 94 -35.67 13.74 -38.92
CA GLN A 94 -36.29 15.02 -39.26
C GLN A 94 -36.50 15.18 -40.77
N LEU A 95 -35.52 14.78 -41.59
CA LEU A 95 -35.64 14.79 -43.05
C LEU A 95 -36.67 13.77 -43.58
N ARG A 96 -36.93 12.67 -42.86
CA ARG A 96 -38.01 11.72 -43.19
C ARG A 96 -39.40 12.20 -42.81
N SER A 97 -39.51 13.14 -41.87
CA SER A 97 -40.78 13.72 -41.40
C SER A 97 -41.26 14.92 -42.22
N VAL A 98 -40.47 15.38 -43.20
CA VAL A 98 -40.91 16.41 -44.16
C VAL A 98 -41.82 15.74 -45.20
N ASP A 99 -43.10 15.69 -44.88
CA ASP A 99 -44.16 15.15 -45.72
C ASP A 99 -44.40 16.06 -46.94
N VAL A 100 -44.38 15.48 -48.14
CA VAL A 100 -44.45 16.18 -49.44
C VAL A 100 -45.91 16.36 -49.86
N SER A 101 -46.75 16.88 -48.98
CA SER A 101 -48.21 16.93 -49.17
C SER A 101 -48.88 18.29 -48.98
N ASP A 102 -48.13 19.38 -48.77
CA ASP A 102 -48.69 20.74 -48.70
C ASP A 102 -48.49 21.58 -49.98
N VAL A 103 -47.95 20.98 -51.03
CA VAL A 103 -47.73 21.67 -52.31
C VAL A 103 -48.80 21.26 -53.32
N ASN A 104 -50.04 21.72 -53.14
CA ASN A 104 -50.86 22.13 -54.27
C ASN A 104 -52.14 22.88 -53.87
N MET A 105 -52.30 24.03 -54.52
CA MET A 105 -53.48 24.90 -54.57
C MET A 105 -53.71 25.87 -53.40
N ALA A 106 -52.76 26.76 -53.19
CA ALA A 106 -53.11 28.17 -53.00
C ALA A 106 -52.01 29.09 -53.54
N THR A 107 -52.39 29.88 -54.55
CA THR A 107 -51.81 31.19 -54.89
C THR A 107 -50.38 31.22 -55.44
N MET A 108 -50.29 31.02 -56.76
CA MET A 108 -49.45 31.85 -57.63
C MET A 108 -49.58 33.33 -57.22
N MET A 109 -48.67 33.85 -56.39
CA MET A 109 -48.34 35.28 -56.26
C MET A 109 -47.31 35.47 -55.14
N ASP A 110 -46.11 34.91 -55.31
CA ASP A 110 -44.91 35.54 -54.77
C ASP A 110 -43.64 35.09 -55.53
N LEU A 111 -43.61 35.39 -56.83
CA LEU A 111 -42.42 35.16 -57.67
C LEU A 111 -41.21 35.93 -57.15
N ASP A 112 -41.44 37.04 -56.46
CA ASP A 112 -40.38 37.84 -55.84
C ASP A 112 -39.85 37.17 -54.58
N GLU A 113 -40.70 36.58 -53.73
CA GLU A 113 -40.23 35.82 -52.57
C GLU A 113 -39.45 34.55 -52.98
N PHE A 114 -39.85 33.87 -54.06
CA PHE A 114 -39.07 32.75 -54.63
C PHE A 114 -37.74 33.20 -55.24
N ARG A 115 -37.70 34.34 -55.94
CA ARG A 115 -36.43 34.92 -56.42
C ARG A 115 -35.52 35.27 -55.26
N LYS A 116 -36.08 35.86 -54.20
CA LYS A 116 -35.35 36.21 -52.98
C LYS A 116 -34.83 34.97 -52.27
N LYS A 117 -35.63 33.90 -52.14
CA LYS A 117 -35.21 32.59 -51.60
C LYS A 117 -34.14 31.92 -52.46
N LEU A 118 -34.21 32.05 -53.79
CA LEU A 118 -33.20 31.52 -54.71
C LEU A 118 -31.88 32.31 -54.62
N GLU A 119 -31.97 33.62 -54.41
CA GLU A 119 -30.82 34.51 -54.25
C GLU A 119 -30.15 34.32 -52.89
N THR A 120 -30.92 34.15 -51.81
CA THR A 120 -30.39 33.77 -50.50
C THR A 120 -29.77 32.38 -50.54
N ALA A 121 -30.40 31.38 -51.16
CA ALA A 121 -29.84 30.04 -51.30
C ALA A 121 -28.57 30.02 -52.18
N ARG A 122 -28.46 30.92 -53.18
CA ARG A 122 -27.23 31.09 -53.96
C ARG A 122 -26.13 31.73 -53.11
N SER A 123 -26.46 32.76 -52.34
CA SER A 123 -25.53 33.41 -51.43
C SER A 123 -25.03 32.43 -50.37
N GLU A 124 -25.92 31.63 -49.77
CA GLU A 124 -25.59 30.60 -48.78
C GLU A 124 -24.69 29.52 -49.39
N ARG A 125 -25.03 29.02 -50.58
CA ARG A 125 -24.21 28.04 -51.28
C ARG A 125 -22.84 28.60 -51.70
N ASP A 126 -22.74 29.87 -52.02
CA ASP A 126 -21.46 30.51 -52.35
C ASP A 126 -20.63 30.76 -51.07
N THR A 127 -21.25 31.04 -49.92
CA THR A 127 -20.55 31.07 -48.62
C THR A 127 -20.07 29.68 -48.18
N GLU A 128 -20.91 28.65 -48.33
CA GLU A 128 -20.55 27.26 -48.02
C GLU A 128 -19.42 26.77 -48.93
N LYS A 129 -19.42 27.13 -50.22
CA LYS A 129 -18.30 26.82 -51.12
C LYS A 129 -16.99 27.44 -50.65
N VAL A 130 -17.02 28.69 -50.22
CA VAL A 130 -15.83 29.36 -49.68
C VAL A 130 -15.33 28.67 -48.40
N GLU A 131 -16.22 28.16 -47.55
CA GLU A 131 -15.84 27.37 -46.37
C GLU A 131 -15.28 25.99 -46.74
N VAL A 132 -15.91 25.31 -47.70
CA VAL A 132 -15.43 24.01 -48.21
C VAL A 132 -14.06 24.15 -48.86
N ASP A 133 -13.83 25.20 -49.64
CA ASP A 133 -12.53 25.46 -50.26
C ASP A 133 -11.45 25.76 -49.20
N LYS A 134 -11.81 26.46 -48.11
CA LYS A 134 -10.89 26.65 -46.96
C LYS A 134 -10.59 25.33 -46.25
N LEU A 135 -11.59 24.48 -46.04
CA LEU A 135 -11.40 23.18 -45.41
C LEU A 135 -10.57 22.25 -46.30
N LEU A 136 -10.76 22.28 -47.62
CA LEU A 136 -9.94 21.53 -48.57
C LEU A 136 -8.49 22.01 -48.56
N ALA A 137 -8.26 23.33 -48.53
CA ALA A 137 -6.91 23.89 -48.41
C ALA A 137 -6.24 23.49 -47.09
N GLU A 138 -6.98 23.46 -45.98
CA GLU A 138 -6.45 23.00 -44.70
C GLU A 138 -6.17 21.49 -44.69
N VAL A 139 -7.01 20.68 -45.35
CA VAL A 139 -6.75 19.24 -45.54
C VAL A 139 -5.49 19.02 -46.37
N GLU A 140 -5.27 19.79 -47.44
CA GLU A 140 -4.04 19.70 -48.24
C GLU A 140 -2.82 20.13 -47.44
N ARG A 141 -2.93 21.19 -46.62
CA ARG A 141 -1.89 21.61 -45.68
C ARG A 141 -1.58 20.53 -44.65
N LEU A 142 -2.60 19.92 -44.05
CA LEU A 142 -2.45 18.86 -43.06
C LEU A 142 -1.84 17.59 -43.68
N LYS A 143 -2.19 17.27 -44.92
CA LYS A 143 -1.53 16.18 -45.68
C LYS A 143 -0.06 16.49 -45.93
N ALA A 144 0.27 17.71 -46.32
CA ALA A 144 1.67 18.12 -46.53
C ALA A 144 2.48 18.06 -45.23
N LEU A 145 1.91 18.51 -44.09
CA LEU A 145 2.56 18.40 -42.78
C LEU A 145 2.71 16.95 -42.30
N LEU A 146 1.76 16.07 -42.63
CA LEU A 146 1.85 14.66 -42.30
C LEU A 146 2.92 13.95 -43.15
N ASP A 147 3.04 14.29 -44.43
CA ASP A 147 4.09 13.78 -45.33
C ASP A 147 5.48 14.29 -44.93
N GLU A 148 5.58 15.48 -44.33
CA GLU A 148 6.82 16.04 -43.77
C GLU A 148 7.19 15.48 -42.40
N THR A 149 6.28 14.75 -41.73
CA THR A 149 6.58 14.13 -40.43
C THR A 149 7.51 12.93 -40.67
N PRO A 150 8.78 12.96 -40.23
CA PRO A 150 9.69 11.86 -40.44
C PRO A 150 9.15 10.61 -39.72
N GLU A 151 9.05 9.49 -40.44
CA GLU A 151 8.74 8.20 -39.83
C GLU A 151 9.73 7.93 -38.69
N TYR A 152 9.22 7.69 -37.48
CA TYR A 152 10.04 7.23 -36.36
C TYR A 152 10.64 5.88 -36.72
N LYS A 153 11.88 5.90 -37.22
CA LYS A 153 12.72 4.71 -37.29
C LYS A 153 13.32 4.56 -35.90
N PRO A 154 12.90 3.56 -35.09
CA PRO A 154 13.65 3.24 -33.89
C PRO A 154 15.10 3.00 -34.31
N GLU A 155 16.06 3.45 -33.50
CA GLU A 155 17.46 3.13 -33.73
C GLU A 155 17.61 1.62 -33.93
N ASP A 156 18.46 1.22 -34.88
CA ASP A 156 18.69 -0.19 -35.18
C ASP A 156 19.03 -0.94 -33.88
N ALA A 157 18.36 -2.07 -33.64
CA ALA A 157 18.57 -2.83 -32.43
C ALA A 157 20.05 -3.25 -32.32
N THR A 158 20.75 -2.79 -31.29
CA THR A 158 22.11 -3.22 -31.01
C THR A 158 22.09 -4.71 -30.66
N VAL A 159 22.46 -5.56 -31.63
CA VAL A 159 22.53 -7.01 -31.42
C VAL A 159 23.79 -7.33 -30.64
N VAL A 160 23.66 -7.44 -29.31
CA VAL A 160 24.75 -7.82 -28.42
C VAL A 160 24.73 -9.32 -28.17
N ARG A 161 25.86 -9.98 -28.43
CA ARG A 161 26.03 -11.41 -28.12
C ARG A 161 26.39 -11.55 -26.64
N LEU A 162 25.47 -12.05 -25.84
CA LEU A 162 25.74 -12.42 -24.46
C LEU A 162 26.66 -13.65 -24.42
N PRO A 163 27.65 -13.71 -23.50
CA PRO A 163 28.43 -14.91 -23.26
C PRO A 163 27.52 -16.09 -22.88
N ASN A 164 27.86 -17.30 -23.33
CA ASN A 164 27.08 -18.50 -23.02
C ASN A 164 26.86 -18.63 -21.50
N PRO A 165 25.61 -18.79 -21.05
CA PRO A 165 25.32 -18.89 -19.63
C PRO A 165 25.98 -20.14 -19.04
N ARG A 166 26.61 -19.99 -17.88
CA ARG A 166 27.17 -21.11 -17.12
C ARG A 166 26.05 -21.91 -16.44
N PRO A 167 26.27 -23.20 -16.10
CA PRO A 167 25.26 -24.02 -15.45
C PRO A 167 24.78 -23.40 -14.13
N TYR A 168 23.46 -23.30 -13.96
CA TYR A 168 22.85 -22.75 -12.75
C TYR A 168 22.76 -23.85 -11.66
N PRO A 169 23.29 -23.61 -10.44
CA PRO A 169 23.23 -24.58 -9.34
C PRO A 169 21.79 -24.92 -8.90
N LYS A 170 21.58 -26.11 -8.33
CA LYS A 170 20.24 -26.52 -7.83
C LYS A 170 19.80 -25.74 -6.59
N GLU A 171 20.76 -25.36 -5.74
CA GLU A 171 20.56 -24.55 -4.54
C GLU A 171 21.44 -23.29 -4.64
N PRO A 172 21.03 -22.29 -5.44
CA PRO A 172 21.85 -21.12 -5.73
C PRO A 172 21.99 -20.23 -4.49
N ASN A 173 23.22 -19.78 -4.21
CA ASN A 173 23.50 -18.69 -3.29
C ASN A 173 23.55 -17.38 -4.10
N GLU A 174 22.41 -16.71 -4.22
CA GLU A 174 22.25 -15.52 -5.06
C GLU A 174 22.81 -14.27 -4.39
N THR A 175 23.77 -13.61 -5.03
CA THR A 175 24.21 -12.25 -4.68
C THR A 175 23.59 -11.27 -5.66
N ARG A 176 22.89 -10.25 -5.15
CA ARG A 176 22.16 -9.27 -5.98
C ARG A 176 23.05 -8.09 -6.35
N PHE A 177 23.17 -7.85 -7.65
CA PHE A 177 23.79 -6.68 -8.24
C PHE A 177 22.72 -5.82 -8.86
N MET A 178 22.65 -4.57 -8.45
CA MET A 178 21.72 -3.61 -9.01
C MET A 178 22.43 -2.78 -10.05
N VAL A 179 21.91 -2.76 -11.28
CA VAL A 179 22.54 -2.06 -12.40
C VAL A 179 21.68 -0.86 -12.78
N ALA A 180 22.26 0.33 -12.60
CA ALA A 180 21.66 1.60 -12.96
C ALA A 180 22.55 2.31 -13.99
N LYS A 181 22.03 3.37 -14.62
CA LYS A 181 22.77 4.13 -15.64
C LYS A 181 24.15 4.61 -15.14
N GLU A 182 24.23 4.98 -13.87
CA GLU A 182 25.45 5.51 -13.26
C GLU A 182 26.49 4.45 -12.84
N GLY A 183 26.13 3.15 -12.84
CA GLY A 183 27.04 2.10 -12.42
C GLY A 183 26.36 0.86 -11.82
N VAL A 184 27.16 0.02 -11.17
CA VAL A 184 26.69 -1.17 -10.45
C VAL A 184 26.76 -0.94 -8.95
N LEU A 185 25.64 -1.21 -8.27
CA LEU A 185 25.54 -1.27 -6.82
C LEU A 185 25.46 -2.73 -6.37
N ILE A 186 26.15 -3.04 -5.28
CA ILE A 186 26.16 -4.37 -4.68
C ILE A 186 25.40 -4.30 -3.37
N LEU A 187 24.35 -5.11 -3.23
CA LEU A 187 23.62 -5.24 -1.98
C LEU A 187 23.80 -6.67 -1.45
N ASP A 188 24.76 -6.84 -0.56
CA ASP A 188 24.80 -8.04 0.28
C ASP A 188 23.79 -7.85 1.44
N GLN A 189 22.66 -8.53 1.32
CA GLN A 189 21.57 -8.43 2.29
C GLN A 189 22.00 -8.89 3.70
N GLN A 190 22.87 -9.90 3.79
CA GLN A 190 23.32 -10.46 5.06
C GLN A 190 24.30 -9.53 5.75
N GLU A 191 25.34 -9.08 5.03
CA GLU A 191 26.32 -8.13 5.57
C GLU A 191 25.66 -6.80 5.98
N PHE A 192 24.66 -6.35 5.22
CA PHE A 192 23.90 -5.13 5.54
C PHE A 192 23.00 -5.29 6.78
N LEU A 193 22.24 -6.39 6.88
CA LEU A 193 21.29 -6.58 7.98
C LEU A 193 21.95 -7.01 9.29
N ALA A 194 23.02 -7.80 9.25
CA ALA A 194 23.66 -8.37 10.44
C ALA A 194 23.93 -7.33 11.56
N PRO A 195 24.59 -6.17 11.29
CA PRO A 195 24.82 -5.16 12.32
C PRO A 195 23.54 -4.48 12.82
N LEU A 196 22.53 -4.30 11.96
CA LEU A 196 21.22 -3.75 12.37
C LEU A 196 20.49 -4.72 13.30
N MET A 197 20.52 -6.01 12.97
CA MET A 197 19.90 -7.07 13.76
C MET A 197 20.61 -7.27 15.10
N ASP A 198 21.94 -7.22 15.13
CA ASP A 198 22.72 -7.23 16.38
C ASP A 198 22.35 -6.04 17.28
N GLY A 199 22.25 -4.83 16.71
CA GLY A 199 21.79 -3.64 17.42
C GLY A 199 20.38 -3.80 18.02
N LEU A 200 19.43 -4.32 17.24
CA LEU A 200 18.07 -4.60 17.72
C LEU A 200 18.06 -5.66 18.84
N SER A 201 18.86 -6.71 18.69
CA SER A 201 18.92 -7.81 19.67
C SER A 201 19.36 -7.32 21.06
N LYS A 202 20.30 -6.38 21.11
CA LYS A 202 20.84 -5.78 22.35
C LYS A 202 19.82 -4.93 23.10
N VAL A 203 18.81 -4.40 22.41
CA VAL A 203 17.78 -3.54 23.02
C VAL A 203 16.38 -4.16 23.01
N THR A 204 16.28 -5.48 22.78
CA THR A 204 14.99 -6.19 22.57
C THR A 204 13.92 -5.83 23.61
N THR A 205 14.27 -5.78 24.89
CA THR A 205 13.32 -5.44 25.98
C THR A 205 12.79 -3.99 25.90
N GLN A 206 13.55 -3.06 25.32
CA GLN A 206 13.11 -1.67 25.14
C GLN A 206 12.10 -1.53 24.00
N LEU A 207 12.15 -2.46 23.04
CA LEU A 207 11.26 -2.52 21.87
C LEU A 207 9.88 -3.07 22.22
N GLU A 208 9.72 -3.69 23.39
CA GLU A 208 8.43 -4.19 23.87
C GLU A 208 7.47 -3.04 24.22
N TYR A 209 6.17 -3.31 24.14
CA TYR A 209 5.17 -2.37 24.60
C TYR A 209 5.29 -2.13 26.12
N GLY A 210 5.12 -0.87 26.52
CA GLY A 210 5.01 -0.54 27.95
C GLY A 210 3.71 -1.08 28.55
N LYS A 211 3.58 -1.01 29.89
CA LYS A 211 2.35 -1.43 30.60
C LYS A 211 1.09 -0.70 30.13
N GLN A 212 1.25 0.53 29.63
CA GLN A 212 0.20 1.34 29.05
C GLN A 212 0.69 1.81 27.68
N PRO A 213 0.36 1.08 26.60
CA PRO A 213 0.68 1.50 25.24
C PRO A 213 -0.04 2.80 24.88
N ASP A 214 0.53 3.56 23.94
CA ASP A 214 -0.16 4.72 23.36
C ASP A 214 -1.33 4.23 22.47
N PRO A 215 -2.58 4.68 22.71
CA PRO A 215 -3.72 4.32 21.87
C PRO A 215 -3.64 4.90 20.45
N THR A 216 -2.92 6.01 20.24
CA THR A 216 -2.99 6.84 19.03
C THR A 216 -2.82 6.04 17.74
N PRO A 217 -1.82 5.15 17.60
CA PRO A 217 -1.64 4.38 16.36
C PRO A 217 -2.74 3.35 16.09
N PHE A 218 -3.50 2.96 17.12
CA PHE A 218 -4.55 1.94 17.02
C PHE A 218 -5.92 2.53 16.73
N VAL A 219 -6.14 3.82 16.98
CA VAL A 219 -7.46 4.48 16.87
C VAL A 219 -8.14 4.22 15.52
N PRO A 220 -7.48 4.36 14.34
CA PRO A 220 -8.14 4.16 13.05
C PRO A 220 -8.70 2.75 12.90
N MET A 221 -7.89 1.74 13.25
CA MET A 221 -8.27 0.33 13.19
C MET A 221 -9.36 0.00 14.21
N LEU A 222 -9.20 0.44 15.46
CA LEU A 222 -10.16 0.17 16.53
C LEU A 222 -11.52 0.81 16.24
N THR A 223 -11.53 2.02 15.69
CA THR A 223 -12.77 2.72 15.28
C THR A 223 -13.50 1.92 14.21
N LYS A 224 -12.77 1.36 13.24
CA LYS A 224 -13.35 0.50 12.19
C LYS A 224 -13.97 -0.77 12.77
N VAL A 225 -13.25 -1.47 13.64
CA VAL A 225 -13.69 -2.74 14.25
C VAL A 225 -14.87 -2.54 15.22
N LEU A 226 -14.76 -1.54 16.10
CA LEU A 226 -15.71 -1.27 17.19
C LEU A 226 -16.85 -0.32 16.77
N GLY A 227 -16.81 0.20 15.55
CA GLY A 227 -17.85 1.02 14.93
C GLY A 227 -17.81 2.51 15.27
N SER A 228 -17.11 2.92 16.33
CA SER A 228 -16.95 4.33 16.69
C SER A 228 -15.67 4.59 17.49
N ALA A 229 -15.19 5.84 17.44
CA ALA A 229 -14.02 6.26 18.21
C ALA A 229 -14.29 6.24 19.72
N ASP A 230 -15.53 6.49 20.14
CA ASP A 230 -15.93 6.42 21.55
C ASP A 230 -15.92 4.99 22.09
N ASN A 231 -16.36 4.03 21.28
CA ASN A 231 -16.26 2.61 21.66
C ASN A 231 -14.80 2.17 21.75
N ALA A 232 -13.94 2.66 20.84
CA ALA A 232 -12.50 2.40 20.92
C ALA A 232 -11.87 2.97 22.20
N ARG A 233 -12.22 4.20 22.58
CA ARG A 233 -11.76 4.82 23.85
C ARG A 233 -12.24 4.06 25.07
N LYS A 234 -13.48 3.57 25.08
CA LYS A 234 -14.05 2.77 26.17
C LYS A 234 -13.41 1.40 26.31
N ALA A 235 -13.09 0.74 25.18
CA ALA A 235 -12.45 -0.57 25.18
C ALA A 235 -10.96 -0.50 25.54
N TRP A 236 -10.28 0.62 25.26
CA TRP A 236 -8.82 0.73 25.40
C TRP A 236 -8.26 0.34 26.79
N PRO A 237 -8.85 0.74 27.93
CA PRO A 237 -8.38 0.30 29.23
C PRO A 237 -8.36 -1.24 29.40
N ASP A 238 -9.31 -1.94 28.78
CA ASP A 238 -9.43 -3.39 28.86
C ASP A 238 -8.46 -4.09 27.90
N ILE A 239 -8.32 -3.58 26.68
CA ILE A 239 -7.59 -4.27 25.59
C ILE A 239 -6.14 -3.80 25.44
N GLY A 240 -5.84 -2.55 25.77
CA GLY A 240 -4.53 -1.91 25.58
C GLY A 240 -3.37 -2.67 26.26
N PRO A 241 -3.50 -3.16 27.50
CA PRO A 241 -2.45 -3.93 28.16
C PRO A 241 -2.05 -5.24 27.44
N LEU A 242 -2.86 -5.70 26.47
CA LEU A 242 -2.64 -6.93 25.72
C LEU A 242 -1.87 -6.73 24.40
N ALA A 243 -1.54 -5.49 24.03
CA ALA A 243 -0.84 -5.17 22.79
C ALA A 243 0.56 -5.81 22.68
N GLY A 244 1.18 -6.17 23.81
CA GLY A 244 2.46 -6.89 23.84
C GLY A 244 2.37 -8.39 23.55
N THR A 245 1.16 -8.96 23.51
CA THR A 245 0.97 -10.42 23.45
C THR A 245 0.04 -10.86 22.32
N PHE A 246 -0.97 -10.03 21.99
CA PHE A 246 -1.99 -10.34 21.00
C PHE A 246 -2.14 -9.23 19.95
N GLN A 247 -2.56 -9.61 18.74
CA GLN A 247 -2.87 -8.65 17.69
C GLN A 247 -4.14 -7.87 18.05
N MET A 248 -4.05 -6.54 18.03
CA MET A 248 -5.11 -5.69 18.58
C MET A 248 -6.41 -5.72 17.80
N ASP A 249 -6.38 -6.07 16.50
CA ASP A 249 -7.61 -6.26 15.72
C ASP A 249 -8.39 -7.50 16.19
N ASP A 250 -7.68 -8.60 16.49
CA ASP A 250 -8.27 -9.83 17.04
C ASP A 250 -8.82 -9.62 18.46
N VAL A 251 -8.08 -8.89 19.31
CA VAL A 251 -8.54 -8.53 20.66
C VAL A 251 -9.77 -7.63 20.63
N ALA A 252 -9.80 -6.63 19.74
CA ALA A 252 -10.95 -5.73 19.61
C ALA A 252 -12.21 -6.45 19.13
N LYS A 253 -12.08 -7.36 18.15
CA LYS A 253 -13.18 -8.22 17.68
C LYS A 253 -13.68 -9.13 18.81
N ALA A 254 -12.76 -9.70 19.60
CA ALA A 254 -13.13 -10.53 20.74
C ALA A 254 -13.85 -9.74 21.84
N TRP A 255 -13.35 -8.55 22.20
CA TRP A 255 -13.99 -7.65 23.15
C TRP A 255 -15.42 -7.31 22.70
N LYS A 256 -15.61 -7.01 21.41
CA LYS A 256 -16.93 -6.75 20.82
C LYS A 256 -17.87 -7.95 20.91
N ALA A 257 -17.37 -9.16 20.62
CA ALA A 257 -18.16 -10.39 20.68
C ALA A 257 -18.60 -10.72 22.12
N LEU A 258 -17.69 -10.59 23.09
CA LEU A 258 -17.95 -10.86 24.51
C LEU A 258 -18.94 -9.87 25.11
N THR A 259 -18.72 -8.56 24.89
CA THR A 259 -19.62 -7.52 25.39
C THR A 259 -21.03 -7.66 24.83
N ALA A 260 -21.16 -7.96 23.53
CA ALA A 260 -22.47 -8.21 22.90
C ALA A 260 -23.19 -9.45 23.45
N ALA A 261 -22.44 -10.45 23.95
CA ALA A 261 -22.98 -11.66 24.55
C ALA A 261 -23.15 -11.57 26.08
N GLY A 262 -22.89 -10.42 26.69
CA GLY A 262 -23.06 -10.18 28.13
C GLY A 262 -21.97 -10.79 29.01
N PHE A 263 -20.81 -11.12 28.44
CA PHE A 263 -19.64 -11.55 29.21
C PHE A 263 -18.82 -10.34 29.69
N PRO A 264 -18.09 -10.45 30.82
CA PRO A 264 -17.05 -9.50 31.15
C PRO A 264 -15.96 -9.55 30.07
N ALA A 265 -15.56 -8.39 29.54
CA ALA A 265 -14.54 -8.27 28.50
C ALA A 265 -13.31 -7.51 29.02
N ASP A 266 -12.94 -7.73 30.28
CA ASP A 266 -11.77 -7.10 30.89
C ASP A 266 -10.45 -7.75 30.44
N THR A 267 -9.33 -7.08 30.75
CA THR A 267 -7.97 -7.53 30.41
C THR A 267 -7.69 -8.95 30.89
N ARG A 268 -8.14 -9.31 32.10
CA ARG A 268 -7.88 -10.62 32.71
C ARG A 268 -8.61 -11.71 31.94
N THR A 269 -9.87 -11.48 31.60
CA THR A 269 -10.71 -12.41 30.86
C THR A 269 -10.13 -12.66 29.48
N LEU A 270 -9.79 -11.59 28.76
CA LEU A 270 -9.18 -11.67 27.44
C LEU A 270 -7.81 -12.37 27.46
N ALA A 271 -6.97 -12.12 28.47
CA ALA A 271 -5.70 -12.83 28.64
C ALA A 271 -5.91 -14.33 28.90
N THR A 272 -6.90 -14.67 29.72
CA THR A 272 -7.26 -16.06 30.07
C THR A 272 -7.75 -16.83 28.84
N LEU A 273 -8.62 -16.22 28.03
CA LEU A 273 -9.03 -16.77 26.75
C LEU A 273 -7.87 -16.84 25.76
N GLY A 274 -6.95 -15.88 25.83
CA GLY A 274 -5.71 -15.87 25.07
C GLY A 274 -4.81 -17.08 25.33
N ASP A 275 -4.76 -17.60 26.56
CA ASP A 275 -4.04 -18.85 26.84
C ASP A 275 -4.64 -20.05 26.10
N LEU A 276 -5.98 -20.09 25.99
CA LEU A 276 -6.68 -21.10 25.19
C LEU A 276 -6.39 -20.94 23.69
N THR A 277 -6.26 -19.71 23.17
CA THR A 277 -5.89 -19.49 21.76
C THR A 277 -4.56 -20.14 21.41
N ALA A 278 -3.56 -19.97 22.28
CA ALA A 278 -2.22 -20.54 22.09
C ALA A 278 -2.18 -22.06 22.22
N TYR A 279 -3.13 -22.65 22.95
CA TYR A 279 -3.28 -24.09 23.10
C TYR A 279 -4.04 -24.73 21.92
N LEU A 280 -5.18 -24.14 21.52
CA LEU A 280 -6.06 -24.67 20.48
C LEU A 280 -5.60 -24.31 19.06
N GLY A 281 -4.77 -23.27 18.89
CA GLY A 281 -4.33 -22.82 17.57
C GLY A 281 -5.40 -22.02 16.80
N HIS A 282 -6.35 -21.39 17.51
CA HIS A 282 -7.39 -20.55 16.94
C HIS A 282 -7.25 -19.10 17.41
N SER A 283 -7.82 -18.14 16.67
CA SER A 283 -7.81 -16.73 17.03
C SER A 283 -8.70 -16.42 18.24
N LEU A 284 -8.43 -15.32 18.93
CA LEU A 284 -9.22 -14.88 20.09
C LEU A 284 -10.65 -14.52 19.69
N THR A 285 -10.83 -13.93 18.50
CA THR A 285 -12.14 -13.69 17.89
C THR A 285 -12.93 -14.98 17.76
N ARG A 286 -12.30 -16.06 17.29
CA ARG A 286 -13.00 -17.34 17.12
C ARG A 286 -13.48 -17.88 18.46
N ILE A 287 -12.62 -17.94 19.47
CA ILE A 287 -13.01 -18.45 20.80
C ILE A 287 -14.15 -17.62 21.40
N SER A 288 -14.04 -16.29 21.37
CA SER A 288 -15.08 -15.40 21.88
C SER A 288 -16.41 -15.52 21.10
N GLU A 289 -16.37 -15.71 19.78
CA GLU A 289 -17.57 -16.01 19.00
C GLU A 289 -18.21 -17.36 19.33
N ALA A 290 -17.40 -18.38 19.65
CA ALA A 290 -17.92 -19.67 20.11
C ALA A 290 -18.59 -19.54 21.47
N MET A 291 -18.01 -18.75 22.39
CA MET A 291 -18.63 -18.43 23.67
C MET A 291 -19.96 -17.70 23.50
N ALA A 292 -19.99 -16.70 22.60
CA ALA A 292 -21.19 -15.96 22.26
C ALA A 292 -22.24 -16.79 21.50
N ALA A 293 -21.85 -17.86 20.82
CA ALA A 293 -22.76 -18.81 20.19
C ALA A 293 -23.35 -19.78 21.23
N LEU A 294 -22.54 -20.21 22.20
CA LEU A 294 -22.99 -21.05 23.30
C LEU A 294 -24.15 -20.37 24.03
N THR A 295 -24.04 -19.07 24.38
CA THR A 295 -25.12 -18.28 25.02
C THR A 295 -26.44 -18.29 24.25
N LYS A 296 -26.38 -18.53 22.93
CA LYS A 296 -27.55 -18.55 22.03
C LYS A 296 -28.09 -19.95 21.75
N GLY A 297 -27.56 -20.99 22.37
CA GLY A 297 -27.99 -22.38 22.10
C GLY A 297 -27.19 -23.09 21.01
N ASP A 298 -26.11 -22.49 20.49
CA ASP A 298 -25.29 -23.07 19.43
C ASP A 298 -23.90 -23.49 19.94
N GLY A 299 -23.73 -24.80 20.14
CA GLY A 299 -22.45 -25.41 20.53
C GLY A 299 -21.54 -25.83 19.37
N THR A 300 -21.99 -25.69 18.11
CA THR A 300 -21.27 -26.22 16.95
C THR A 300 -19.94 -25.49 16.72
N LYS A 301 -19.90 -24.18 16.96
CA LYS A 301 -18.67 -23.39 16.86
C LYS A 301 -17.59 -23.88 17.82
N TRP A 302 -17.96 -24.19 19.07
CA TRP A 302 -17.00 -24.71 20.05
C TRP A 302 -16.51 -26.12 19.68
N ALA A 303 -17.41 -27.00 19.26
CA ALA A 303 -17.04 -28.34 18.79
C ALA A 303 -16.11 -28.30 17.56
N SER A 304 -16.27 -27.33 16.66
CA SER A 304 -15.42 -27.15 15.48
C SER A 304 -13.98 -26.75 15.78
N MET A 305 -13.66 -26.40 17.03
CA MET A 305 -12.33 -25.99 17.49
C MET A 305 -11.51 -27.13 18.07
N ASP A 306 -11.95 -28.37 17.85
CA ASP A 306 -11.26 -29.54 18.36
C ASP A 306 -9.85 -29.65 17.74
N PRO A 307 -8.78 -29.65 18.56
CA PRO A 307 -7.41 -29.81 18.05
C PRO A 307 -7.09 -31.24 17.61
N SER A 308 -7.98 -32.22 17.85
CA SER A 308 -7.74 -33.61 17.46
C SER A 308 -7.76 -33.77 15.93
N LYS A 309 -6.75 -34.46 15.40
CA LYS A 309 -6.74 -34.89 14.00
C LYS A 309 -7.51 -36.19 13.77
N ASP A 310 -7.88 -36.90 14.83
CA ASP A 310 -8.63 -38.15 14.80
C ASP A 310 -10.10 -37.88 15.18
N PRO A 311 -11.05 -37.95 14.23
CA PRO A 311 -12.45 -37.68 14.48
C PRO A 311 -13.10 -38.69 15.46
N THR A 312 -12.48 -39.85 15.68
CA THR A 312 -12.97 -40.86 16.63
C THR A 312 -12.56 -40.58 18.07
N LYS A 313 -11.59 -39.68 18.28
CA LYS A 313 -11.07 -39.29 19.59
C LYS A 313 -11.02 -37.76 19.71
N PRO A 314 -12.19 -37.09 19.70
CA PRO A 314 -12.22 -35.65 19.79
C PRO A 314 -11.84 -35.20 21.21
N THR A 315 -11.05 -34.13 21.29
CA THR A 315 -10.67 -33.50 22.56
C THR A 315 -11.79 -32.62 23.07
N ILE A 316 -12.58 -32.03 22.17
CA ILE A 316 -13.77 -31.23 22.52
C ILE A 316 -15.03 -31.98 22.09
N LYS A 317 -15.94 -32.21 23.03
CA LYS A 317 -17.29 -32.70 22.73
C LYS A 317 -18.33 -31.77 23.33
N VAL A 318 -19.40 -31.56 22.58
CA VAL A 318 -20.54 -30.75 23.01
C VAL A 318 -21.81 -31.57 22.83
N SER A 319 -22.58 -31.73 23.89
CA SER A 319 -23.91 -32.31 23.84
C SER A 319 -24.91 -31.38 24.54
N THR A 320 -26.11 -31.28 24.01
CA THR A 320 -27.19 -30.47 24.58
C THR A 320 -27.89 -31.21 25.70
N THR A 321 -28.17 -30.53 26.81
CA THR A 321 -28.94 -31.05 27.94
C THR A 321 -30.16 -30.16 28.19
N PRO A 322 -31.18 -30.61 28.94
CA PRO A 322 -32.36 -29.79 29.25
C PRO A 322 -32.06 -28.49 29.98
N ARG A 323 -30.89 -28.37 30.63
CA ARG A 323 -30.47 -27.19 31.41
C ARG A 323 -29.32 -26.40 30.77
N GLY A 324 -28.80 -26.83 29.61
CA GLY A 324 -27.64 -26.20 28.97
C GLY A 324 -26.85 -27.21 28.13
N TYR A 325 -25.58 -27.40 28.46
CA TYR A 325 -24.67 -28.28 27.73
C TYR A 325 -23.94 -29.24 28.65
N SER A 326 -23.59 -30.42 28.15
CA SER A 326 -22.46 -31.20 28.64
C SER A 326 -21.28 -30.90 27.72
N LEU A 327 -20.27 -30.22 28.28
CA LEU A 327 -19.05 -29.83 27.60
C LEU A 327 -17.92 -30.75 28.09
N THR A 328 -17.37 -31.54 27.17
CA THR A 328 -16.21 -32.39 27.46
C THR A 328 -14.95 -31.76 26.89
N PHE A 329 -13.92 -31.64 27.73
CA PHE A 329 -12.57 -31.29 27.31
C PHE A 329 -11.60 -32.38 27.76
N ARG A 330 -10.93 -33.04 26.81
CA ARG A 330 -10.16 -34.27 27.04
C ARG A 330 -11.04 -35.34 27.71
N ASN A 331 -10.74 -35.67 28.97
CA ASN A 331 -11.46 -36.68 29.76
C ASN A 331 -12.37 -36.06 30.83
N LYS A 332 -12.46 -34.72 30.89
CA LYS A 332 -13.28 -34.01 31.88
C LYS A 332 -14.58 -33.58 31.23
N GLU A 333 -15.69 -34.10 31.73
CA GLU A 333 -17.05 -33.69 31.36
C GLU A 333 -17.59 -32.73 32.42
N GLU A 334 -18.19 -31.62 31.99
CA GLU A 334 -18.80 -30.63 32.86
C GLU A 334 -20.16 -30.19 32.31
N ILE A 335 -21.18 -30.20 33.17
CA ILE A 335 -22.53 -29.74 32.81
C ILE A 335 -22.61 -28.25 33.11
N VAL A 336 -22.83 -27.45 32.07
CA VAL A 336 -22.78 -25.98 32.15
C VAL A 336 -24.10 -25.40 31.66
N GLU A 337 -24.71 -24.51 32.44
CA GLU A 337 -25.92 -23.80 32.03
C GLU A 337 -25.62 -22.80 30.92
N ASN A 338 -26.64 -22.48 30.11
CA ASN A 338 -26.50 -21.53 29.02
C ASN A 338 -26.48 -20.04 29.48
N LYS A 339 -25.78 -19.76 30.59
CA LYS A 339 -25.68 -18.42 31.18
C LYS A 339 -24.24 -17.92 31.03
N PRO A 340 -24.03 -16.62 30.72
CA PRO A 340 -22.68 -16.07 30.57
C PRO A 340 -21.76 -16.35 31.76
N ARG A 341 -22.28 -16.31 32.99
CA ARG A 341 -21.50 -16.58 34.21
C ARG A 341 -20.97 -18.02 34.26
N ASP A 342 -21.82 -19.00 33.98
CA ASP A 342 -21.47 -20.42 34.08
C ASP A 342 -20.54 -20.83 32.93
N LEU A 343 -20.80 -20.31 31.73
CA LEU A 343 -19.91 -20.47 30.58
C LEU A 343 -18.55 -19.83 30.83
N MET A 344 -18.48 -18.60 31.36
CA MET A 344 -17.20 -17.97 31.70
C MET A 344 -16.38 -18.85 32.63
N LYS A 345 -17.00 -19.34 33.71
CA LYS A 345 -16.33 -20.19 34.69
C LYS A 345 -15.74 -21.43 34.03
N TYR A 346 -16.48 -22.08 33.14
CA TYR A 346 -15.97 -23.22 32.38
C TYR A 346 -14.70 -22.85 31.58
N PHE A 347 -14.70 -21.74 30.83
CA PHE A 347 -13.54 -21.31 30.05
C PHE A 347 -12.36 -20.87 30.93
N GLU A 348 -12.61 -20.25 32.08
CA GLU A 348 -11.57 -19.94 33.07
C GLU A 348 -10.93 -21.21 33.65
N ASP A 349 -11.76 -22.21 34.00
CA ASP A 349 -11.29 -23.49 34.52
C ASP A 349 -10.47 -24.24 33.46
N LEU A 350 -10.86 -24.18 32.18
CA LEU A 350 -10.09 -24.73 31.07
C LEU A 350 -8.74 -24.02 30.88
N ALA A 351 -8.73 -22.69 30.89
CA ALA A 351 -7.51 -21.91 30.78
C ALA A 351 -6.57 -22.12 31.98
N GLY A 352 -7.12 -22.50 33.13
CA GLY A 352 -6.37 -22.84 34.34
C GLY A 352 -5.65 -24.18 34.31
N ILE A 353 -5.92 -25.05 33.33
CA ILE A 353 -5.29 -26.38 33.22
C ILE A 353 -3.78 -26.25 32.99
N GLU A 354 -3.02 -27.16 33.61
CA GLU A 354 -1.58 -27.27 33.42
C GLU A 354 -1.23 -27.50 31.94
N GLY A 355 -0.33 -26.68 31.40
CA GLY A 355 0.04 -26.67 29.98
C GLY A 355 -0.81 -25.75 29.08
N VAL A 356 -1.91 -25.20 29.60
CA VAL A 356 -2.68 -24.11 28.98
C VAL A 356 -2.34 -22.78 29.64
N LYS A 357 -2.38 -22.75 30.98
CA LYS A 357 -2.17 -21.53 31.78
C LYS A 357 -0.85 -20.85 31.43
N GLY A 358 -0.92 -19.56 31.12
CA GLY A 358 0.22 -18.70 30.81
C GLY A 358 0.89 -18.97 29.46
N ARG A 359 0.36 -19.87 28.62
CA ARG A 359 0.95 -20.24 27.33
C ARG A 359 1.06 -19.04 26.38
N SER A 360 0.11 -18.11 26.46
CA SER A 360 0.14 -16.90 25.63
C SER A 360 1.31 -15.98 25.94
N LYS A 361 1.82 -15.98 27.18
CA LYS A 361 2.93 -15.11 27.62
C LYS A 361 4.26 -15.35 26.91
N SER A 362 4.39 -16.49 26.22
CA SER A 362 5.55 -16.80 25.39
C SER A 362 5.60 -16.00 24.09
N ARG A 363 4.46 -15.44 23.65
CA ARG A 363 4.40 -14.55 22.49
C ARG A 363 4.73 -13.12 22.91
N VAL A 364 5.66 -12.53 22.17
CA VAL A 364 6.04 -11.13 22.30
C VAL A 364 5.72 -10.43 20.98
N ILE A 365 4.95 -9.35 21.06
CA ILE A 365 4.71 -8.42 19.97
C ILE A 365 5.42 -7.12 20.32
N TYR A 366 6.28 -6.68 19.43
CA TYR A 366 7.09 -5.47 19.60
C TYR A 366 6.38 -4.24 19.08
N ASP A 367 6.78 -3.09 19.62
CA ASP A 367 6.33 -1.78 19.17
C ASP A 367 7.05 -1.40 17.87
N ALA A 368 6.28 -1.37 16.78
CA ALA A 368 6.79 -1.06 15.44
C ALA A 368 7.43 0.34 15.38
N PHE A 369 6.92 1.31 16.15
CA PHE A 369 7.41 2.68 16.11
C PHE A 369 8.74 2.82 16.83
N LYS A 370 8.94 2.10 17.95
CA LYS A 370 10.25 2.03 18.60
C LYS A 370 11.32 1.38 17.72
N ILE A 371 10.95 0.31 17.01
CA ILE A 371 11.83 -0.33 16.02
C ILE A 371 12.15 0.66 14.90
N LYS A 372 11.13 1.34 14.35
CA LYS A 372 11.29 2.37 13.34
C LYS A 372 12.26 3.47 13.81
N ASP A 373 12.07 4.01 15.01
CA ASP A 373 12.89 5.10 15.54
C ASP A 373 14.36 4.66 15.78
N LEU A 374 14.57 3.41 16.20
CA LEU A 374 15.92 2.87 16.32
C LEU A 374 16.58 2.72 14.95
N LEU A 375 15.88 2.15 13.98
CA LEU A 375 16.39 1.96 12.62
C LEU A 375 16.61 3.30 11.91
N ALA A 376 15.77 4.31 12.17
CA ALA A 376 15.94 5.65 11.63
C ALA A 376 17.21 6.33 12.20
N ARG A 377 17.55 6.08 13.47
CA ARG A 377 18.84 6.50 14.04
C ARG A 377 20.03 5.74 13.46
N ALA A 378 19.85 4.48 13.05
CA ALA A 378 20.88 3.76 12.31
C ALA A 378 21.04 4.31 10.88
N ALA A 379 19.95 4.73 10.25
CA ALA A 379 19.95 5.34 8.92
C ALA A 379 20.67 6.69 8.86
N SER A 380 20.77 7.42 9.98
CA SER A 380 21.55 8.67 10.02
C SER A 380 23.06 8.43 10.15
N ASN A 381 23.50 7.19 10.39
CA ASN A 381 24.91 6.85 10.50
C ASN A 381 25.51 6.56 9.10
N GLN A 382 26.50 7.39 8.72
CA GLN A 382 27.23 7.29 7.45
C GLN A 382 27.92 5.93 7.22
N ALA A 383 28.14 5.14 8.27
CA ALA A 383 28.67 3.78 8.13
C ALA A 383 27.71 2.86 7.35
N PHE A 384 26.39 3.07 7.46
CA PHE A 384 25.37 2.26 6.79
C PHE A 384 24.87 2.88 5.48
N THR A 385 25.11 4.17 5.25
CA THR A 385 24.51 4.91 4.13
C THR A 385 25.43 5.22 2.96
N LYS A 386 26.55 4.51 2.82
CA LYS A 386 27.51 4.74 1.73
C LYS A 386 26.93 4.45 0.34
N ALA A 387 26.38 3.26 0.15
CA ALA A 387 25.81 2.82 -1.13
C ALA A 387 24.28 2.95 -1.20
N PHE A 388 23.61 2.88 -0.05
CA PHE A 388 22.16 2.95 0.05
C PHE A 388 21.77 3.78 1.26
N THR A 389 20.90 4.77 1.09
CA THR A 389 20.11 5.27 2.21
C THR A 389 18.96 4.31 2.44
N PHE A 390 18.44 4.25 3.67
CA PHE A 390 17.29 3.41 3.96
C PHE A 390 16.33 4.11 4.91
N GLU A 391 15.04 3.87 4.70
CA GLU A 391 13.98 4.35 5.56
C GLU A 391 13.20 3.17 6.15
N PRO A 392 13.06 3.07 7.48
CA PRO A 392 12.18 2.09 8.08
C PRO A 392 10.71 2.52 7.93
N VAL A 393 9.89 1.65 7.35
CA VAL A 393 8.48 1.88 7.07
C VAL A 393 7.62 0.87 7.83
N VAL A 394 6.63 1.39 8.56
CA VAL A 394 5.57 0.60 9.21
C VAL A 394 4.35 0.65 8.31
N GLN A 395 4.00 -0.47 7.68
CA GLN A 395 2.85 -0.56 6.79
C GLN A 395 1.63 -1.11 7.55
N PRO A 396 0.49 -0.40 7.55
CA PRO A 396 -0.76 -0.95 8.08
C PRO A 396 -1.13 -2.27 7.38
N GLY A 397 -1.54 -3.25 8.17
CA GLY A 397 -1.83 -4.62 7.75
C GLY A 397 -0.65 -5.59 7.85
N ASN A 398 0.58 -5.11 7.94
CA ASN A 398 1.77 -5.96 8.02
C ASN A 398 2.22 -6.18 9.48
N THR A 399 2.79 -7.35 9.76
CA THR A 399 3.34 -7.71 11.09
C THR A 399 4.85 -7.54 11.19
N LEU A 400 5.48 -6.97 10.17
CA LEU A 400 6.92 -6.76 10.10
C LEU A 400 7.21 -5.32 9.68
N VAL A 401 8.25 -4.75 10.28
CA VAL A 401 8.83 -3.49 9.81
C VAL A 401 9.63 -3.76 8.55
N LYS A 402 9.46 -2.91 7.54
CA LYS A 402 10.21 -2.97 6.29
C LYS A 402 11.28 -1.88 6.27
N LEU A 403 12.42 -2.18 5.68
CA LEU A 403 13.38 -1.18 5.23
C LEU A 403 13.13 -0.93 3.75
N GLN A 404 12.93 0.31 3.37
CA GLN A 404 12.94 0.76 1.99
C GLN A 404 14.32 1.35 1.71
N LEU A 405 15.06 0.74 0.78
CA LEU A 405 16.42 1.17 0.42
C LEU A 405 16.37 2.00 -0.85
N THR A 406 17.10 3.11 -0.83
CA THR A 406 17.27 4.02 -1.96
C THR A 406 18.77 4.15 -2.23
N PRO A 407 19.26 3.82 -3.44
CA PRO A 407 20.64 4.07 -3.82
C PRO A 407 21.04 5.54 -3.62
N THR A 408 22.23 5.76 -3.08
CA THR A 408 22.82 7.11 -3.02
C THR A 408 23.39 7.49 -4.39
N ALA A 409 23.33 8.78 -4.74
CA ALA A 409 24.00 9.29 -5.94
C ALA A 409 25.51 9.01 -5.85
N GLY A 410 26.07 8.31 -6.84
CA GLY A 410 27.46 7.84 -6.80
C GLY A 410 27.76 6.77 -5.74
N GLY A 411 26.76 6.11 -5.18
CA GLY A 411 26.92 5.01 -4.22
C GLY A 411 27.39 3.68 -4.82
N GLY A 412 27.35 3.58 -6.15
CA GLY A 412 27.83 2.43 -6.92
C GLY A 412 29.20 2.65 -7.54
N GLU A 413 29.73 1.59 -8.15
CA GLU A 413 30.95 1.67 -8.97
C GLU A 413 30.56 1.95 -10.42
N ASN A 414 31.08 3.05 -10.97
CA ASN A 414 30.91 3.36 -12.38
C ASN A 414 31.73 2.42 -13.29
N MET A 415 31.54 2.49 -14.61
CA MET A 415 32.20 1.60 -15.56
C MET A 415 33.73 1.55 -15.39
N ALA A 416 34.38 2.72 -15.31
CA ALA A 416 35.83 2.79 -15.13
C ALA A 416 36.30 2.20 -13.79
N GLN A 417 35.51 2.35 -12.73
CA GLN A 417 35.82 1.78 -11.41
C GLN A 417 35.65 0.26 -11.40
N MET A 418 34.64 -0.29 -12.06
CA MET A 418 34.39 -1.73 -12.11
C MET A 418 35.55 -2.51 -12.76
N GLU A 419 36.20 -1.92 -13.76
CA GLU A 419 37.35 -2.52 -14.45
C GLU A 419 38.61 -2.62 -13.57
N LEU A 420 38.70 -1.81 -12.51
CA LEU A 420 39.86 -1.85 -11.62
C LEU A 420 39.94 -3.21 -10.89
N PRO A 421 41.12 -3.85 -10.83
CA PRO A 421 41.27 -5.15 -10.14
C PRO A 421 40.92 -5.12 -8.66
N GLU A 422 41.02 -3.96 -8.01
CA GLU A 422 40.71 -3.76 -6.58
C GLU A 422 39.27 -3.30 -6.34
N SER A 423 38.44 -3.22 -7.39
CA SER A 423 37.04 -2.79 -7.30
C SER A 423 36.25 -3.70 -6.36
N ASN A 424 35.26 -3.14 -5.68
CA ASN A 424 34.38 -3.91 -4.82
C ASN A 424 33.60 -4.95 -5.63
N TYR A 425 33.22 -4.61 -6.85
CA TYR A 425 32.60 -5.45 -7.85
C TYR A 425 33.44 -6.67 -8.17
N GLN A 426 34.70 -6.51 -8.59
CA GLN A 426 35.55 -7.65 -8.89
C GLN A 426 35.89 -8.48 -7.65
N ARG A 427 36.09 -7.86 -6.49
CA ARG A 427 36.29 -8.61 -5.23
C ARG A 427 35.07 -9.47 -4.89
N THR A 428 33.86 -8.95 -5.10
CA THR A 428 32.61 -9.69 -4.86
C THR A 428 32.45 -10.82 -5.88
N LEU A 429 32.72 -10.57 -7.16
CA LEU A 429 32.71 -11.62 -8.19
C LEU A 429 33.69 -12.74 -7.86
N ARG A 430 34.90 -12.44 -7.37
CA ARG A 430 35.86 -13.47 -6.93
C ARG A 430 35.35 -14.28 -5.75
N LYS A 431 34.65 -13.66 -4.78
CA LYS A 431 33.99 -14.38 -3.69
C LYS A 431 32.91 -15.32 -4.22
N ILE A 432 32.07 -14.86 -5.15
CA ILE A 432 31.02 -15.67 -5.77
C ILE A 432 31.62 -16.82 -6.57
N ALA A 433 32.69 -16.57 -7.35
CA ALA A 433 33.39 -17.59 -8.11
C ALA A 433 34.04 -18.68 -7.24
N ALA A 434 34.38 -18.36 -5.98
CA ALA A 434 34.90 -19.31 -5.02
C ALA A 434 33.80 -20.18 -4.36
N ASP A 435 32.53 -19.77 -4.43
CA ASP A 435 31.39 -20.55 -3.94
C ASP A 435 30.86 -21.47 -5.07
N PRO A 436 30.88 -22.80 -4.91
CA PRO A 436 30.33 -23.74 -5.89
C PRO A 436 28.85 -23.51 -6.23
N ASN A 437 28.10 -22.88 -5.32
CA ASN A 437 26.70 -22.53 -5.50
C ASN A 437 26.48 -21.03 -5.76
N GLY A 438 27.55 -20.24 -5.88
CA GLY A 438 27.49 -18.80 -6.03
C GLY A 438 26.92 -18.37 -7.38
N VAL A 439 25.92 -17.48 -7.36
CA VAL A 439 25.31 -16.91 -8.56
C VAL A 439 25.19 -15.39 -8.44
N ALA A 440 25.60 -14.66 -9.48
CA ALA A 440 25.34 -13.23 -9.61
C ALA A 440 23.96 -13.00 -10.26
N LEU A 441 23.03 -12.38 -9.53
CA LEU A 441 21.73 -11.95 -10.05
C LEU A 441 21.76 -10.45 -10.34
N PHE A 442 21.76 -10.07 -11.61
CA PHE A 442 21.74 -8.68 -12.05
C PHE A 442 20.30 -8.17 -12.17
N GLN A 443 19.95 -7.18 -11.35
CA GLN A 443 18.70 -6.46 -11.42
C GLN A 443 18.91 -5.18 -12.22
N VAL A 444 18.46 -5.17 -13.47
CA VAL A 444 18.80 -4.14 -14.45
C VAL A 444 17.67 -3.14 -14.61
N MET A 445 17.97 -1.86 -14.45
CA MET A 445 17.02 -0.79 -14.75
C MET A 445 16.84 -0.63 -16.28
N PRO A 446 15.67 -0.17 -16.76
CA PRO A 446 15.39 -0.14 -18.20
C PRO A 446 16.34 0.76 -19.00
N ASP A 447 16.97 1.74 -18.35
CA ASP A 447 17.92 2.69 -18.93
C ASP A 447 19.40 2.28 -18.74
N ALA A 448 19.67 1.11 -18.16
CA ALA A 448 21.00 0.69 -17.70
C ALA A 448 21.59 -0.53 -18.44
N PHE A 449 21.04 -0.88 -19.61
CA PHE A 449 21.48 -2.06 -20.37
C PHE A 449 22.95 -2.00 -20.79
N ALA A 450 23.47 -0.84 -21.20
CA ALA A 450 24.88 -0.69 -21.57
C ALA A 450 25.80 -1.05 -20.39
N THR A 451 25.53 -0.49 -19.21
CA THR A 451 26.27 -0.80 -17.97
C THR A 451 26.18 -2.27 -17.60
N TYR A 452 25.01 -2.90 -17.80
CA TYR A 452 24.82 -4.33 -17.53
C TYR A 452 25.70 -5.21 -18.42
N LEU A 453 25.81 -4.89 -19.71
CA LEU A 453 26.60 -5.68 -20.64
C LEU A 453 28.08 -5.72 -20.23
N GLU A 454 28.66 -4.56 -19.90
CA GLU A 454 30.03 -4.48 -19.40
C GLU A 454 30.21 -5.24 -18.08
N ALA A 455 29.29 -5.04 -17.14
CA ALA A 455 29.30 -5.78 -15.88
C ALA A 455 29.24 -7.30 -16.11
N ARG A 456 28.42 -7.76 -17.06
CA ARG A 456 28.25 -9.18 -17.41
C ARG A 456 29.50 -9.77 -18.06
N LEU A 457 30.22 -9.00 -18.88
CA LEU A 457 31.50 -9.41 -19.47
C LEU A 457 32.54 -9.64 -18.37
N ILE A 458 32.71 -8.67 -17.46
CA ILE A 458 33.62 -8.79 -16.31
C ILE A 458 33.25 -10.01 -15.44
N ALA A 459 31.96 -10.27 -15.23
CA ALA A 459 31.50 -11.44 -14.49
C ALA A 459 31.86 -12.75 -15.18
N ASP A 460 31.81 -12.81 -16.53
CA ASP A 460 32.20 -14.00 -17.27
C ASP A 460 33.71 -14.25 -17.23
N ASP A 461 34.52 -13.18 -17.31
CA ASP A 461 35.98 -13.25 -17.16
C ASP A 461 36.38 -13.81 -15.79
N ASN A 462 35.63 -13.43 -14.75
CA ASN A 462 35.77 -13.98 -13.39
C ASN A 462 35.15 -15.39 -13.22
N ARG A 463 34.63 -15.98 -14.29
CA ARG A 463 34.00 -17.31 -14.34
C ARG A 463 32.78 -17.48 -13.43
N VAL A 464 32.03 -16.41 -13.19
CA VAL A 464 30.85 -16.41 -12.32
C VAL A 464 29.59 -16.83 -13.10
N ALA A 465 28.77 -17.70 -12.51
CA ALA A 465 27.43 -17.98 -13.04
C ALA A 465 26.54 -16.76 -12.81
N ALA A 466 25.90 -16.27 -13.89
CA ALA A 466 25.14 -15.03 -13.85
C ALA A 466 23.77 -15.19 -14.51
N THR A 467 22.78 -14.54 -13.92
CA THR A 467 21.42 -14.38 -14.46
C THR A 467 21.00 -12.92 -14.29
N TRP A 468 19.94 -12.50 -14.97
CA TRP A 468 19.44 -11.14 -14.87
C TRP A 468 17.92 -11.07 -14.81
N GLU A 469 17.40 -9.96 -14.27
CA GLU A 469 15.99 -9.60 -14.29
C GLU A 469 15.84 -8.09 -14.50
N THR A 470 14.83 -7.66 -15.25
CA THR A 470 14.51 -6.23 -15.41
C THR A 470 13.71 -5.74 -14.22
N LEU A 471 14.10 -4.60 -13.64
CA LEU A 471 13.27 -3.89 -12.68
C LEU A 471 12.44 -2.82 -13.38
N SER A 472 11.13 -2.80 -13.13
CA SER A 472 10.26 -1.72 -13.62
C SER A 472 10.43 -0.42 -12.82
N LYS A 473 10.84 -0.55 -11.55
CA LYS A 473 11.12 0.56 -10.63
C LYS A 473 12.13 0.15 -9.57
N LEU A 474 12.79 1.17 -9.02
CA LEU A 474 13.79 1.06 -7.98
C LEU A 474 13.17 0.87 -6.58
N ASP A 475 12.45 -0.23 -6.37
CA ASP A 475 11.82 -0.53 -5.07
C ASP A 475 12.55 -1.67 -4.37
N ILE A 476 13.67 -1.36 -3.71
CA ILE A 476 14.38 -2.33 -2.88
C ILE A 476 13.73 -2.30 -1.49
N THR A 477 13.06 -3.39 -1.12
CA THR A 477 12.47 -3.51 0.23
C THR A 477 12.95 -4.77 0.92
N MET A 478 13.24 -4.64 2.22
CA MET A 478 13.75 -5.73 3.06
C MET A 478 12.93 -5.85 4.33
N ASN A 479 12.56 -7.07 4.69
CA ASN A 479 11.81 -7.33 5.93
C ASN A 479 12.76 -7.49 7.11
N ILE A 480 12.46 -6.83 8.23
CA ILE A 480 13.10 -7.10 9.52
C ILE A 480 12.42 -8.31 10.16
N ASN A 481 13.04 -9.48 9.99
CA ASN A 481 12.51 -10.74 10.51
C ASN A 481 12.82 -10.90 12.00
N GLY A 482 12.08 -11.78 12.69
CA GLY A 482 12.29 -12.07 14.12
C GLY A 482 11.60 -11.10 15.09
N TYR A 483 11.15 -9.94 14.60
CA TYR A 483 10.40 -8.96 15.39
C TYR A 483 8.97 -8.83 14.87
N THR A 484 8.05 -9.60 15.46
CA THR A 484 6.62 -9.49 15.12
C THR A 484 6.04 -8.22 15.72
N THR A 485 5.36 -7.41 14.92
CA THR A 485 4.71 -6.16 15.34
C THR A 485 3.20 -6.20 15.17
N GLN A 486 2.52 -5.16 15.66
CA GLN A 486 1.10 -4.95 15.44
C GLN A 486 0.79 -4.63 13.97
N ARG A 487 -0.37 -5.07 13.50
CA ARG A 487 -0.82 -4.81 12.12
C ARG A 487 -1.35 -3.39 11.92
N PHE A 488 -1.93 -2.73 12.94
CA PHE A 488 -2.58 -1.41 12.81
C PHE A 488 -3.68 -1.31 11.73
N ALA A 489 -4.12 -2.45 11.19
CA ALA A 489 -5.26 -2.60 10.31
C ALA A 489 -5.86 -3.98 10.53
N GLU A 490 -7.11 -4.16 10.11
CA GLU A 490 -7.75 -5.47 10.15
C GLU A 490 -6.99 -6.48 9.29
N GLU A 491 -6.92 -7.73 9.76
CA GLU A 491 -6.51 -8.85 8.91
C GLU A 491 -7.30 -8.85 7.61
N ALA A 492 -6.58 -8.69 6.48
CA ALA A 492 -7.16 -8.85 5.17
C ALA A 492 -7.76 -10.25 5.07
N ALA A 493 -9.02 -10.35 4.64
CA ALA A 493 -9.65 -11.63 4.39
C ALA A 493 -8.72 -12.45 3.49
N ALA A 494 -8.43 -13.69 3.89
CA ALA A 494 -7.67 -14.61 3.05
C ALA A 494 -8.35 -14.58 1.68
N ARG A 495 -7.63 -14.13 0.64
CA ARG A 495 -8.16 -14.16 -0.72
C ARG A 495 -8.69 -15.57 -0.91
N PRO A 496 -9.97 -15.75 -1.30
CA PRO A 496 -10.45 -17.09 -1.60
C PRO A 496 -9.41 -17.68 -2.54
N ARG A 497 -8.84 -18.83 -2.17
CA ARG A 497 -8.10 -19.65 -3.13
C ARG A 497 -9.14 -20.04 -4.15
N GLY A 498 -9.36 -19.18 -5.13
CA GLY A 498 -10.08 -19.57 -6.32
C GLY A 498 -9.33 -20.77 -6.85
N ASP A 499 -10.06 -21.80 -7.25
CA ASP A 499 -9.59 -22.89 -8.11
C ASP A 499 -9.15 -22.35 -9.49
N THR A 500 -8.73 -21.10 -9.60
CA THR A 500 -7.93 -20.63 -10.71
C THR A 500 -6.62 -21.41 -10.61
N PRO A 501 -6.31 -22.32 -11.55
CA PRO A 501 -5.02 -22.97 -11.57
C PRO A 501 -3.99 -21.85 -11.54
N ILE A 502 -3.19 -21.82 -10.48
CA ILE A 502 -1.99 -21.01 -10.45
C ILE A 502 -1.16 -21.58 -11.59
N ILE A 503 -1.23 -20.94 -12.76
CA ILE A 503 -0.25 -21.13 -13.81
C ILE A 503 1.04 -20.76 -13.10
N ARG A 504 1.79 -21.77 -12.67
CA ARG A 504 3.16 -21.56 -12.22
C ARG A 504 3.77 -20.80 -13.37
N GLY A 505 4.30 -19.61 -13.10
CA GLY A 505 5.19 -18.96 -14.04
C GLY A 505 6.20 -20.00 -14.52
N PRO A 506 6.69 -19.88 -15.76
CA PRO A 506 7.68 -20.81 -16.28
C PRO A 506 8.74 -21.03 -15.20
N ALA A 507 9.11 -22.30 -14.97
CA ALA A 507 10.25 -22.59 -14.12
C ALA A 507 11.37 -21.65 -14.57
N LYS A 508 12.11 -21.03 -13.64
CA LYS A 508 13.30 -20.24 -13.97
C LYS A 508 14.30 -21.18 -14.63
N THR A 509 14.10 -21.42 -15.91
CA THR A 509 14.95 -22.14 -16.83
C THR A 509 15.32 -21.12 -17.89
N LEU A 510 16.60 -21.11 -18.25
CA LEU A 510 17.12 -20.28 -19.32
C LEU A 510 16.46 -20.72 -20.62
N ASP A 511 15.40 -20.02 -21.02
CA ASP A 511 14.99 -19.80 -22.41
C ASP A 511 14.46 -18.37 -22.54
#